data_AF-A0A923EYQ6-F1
#
_entry.id   AF-A0A923EYQ6-F1
#
_cell.length_a   1.000
_cell.length_b   1.000
_cell.length_c   1.000
_cell.angle_alpha   90.00
_cell.angle_beta   90.00
_cell.angle_gamma   90.00
#
_symmetry.space_group_name_H-M   'P 1'
#
loop_
_entity.id
_entity.type
_entity.pdbx_description
1 polymer ?
#
loop_
_entity_poly.entity_id
_entity_poly.type
_entity_poly.pdbx_seq_one_letter_code
_entity_poly.pdbx_strand_id
1 'polypeptide(L)'
;MALANILSEMPDLLARTLEEHTPDSEGFCRECRDATGVSATWPCVTREVAERARSLNGTGAGSDTDTVAARRRARDLNGAGTGRHTSA
;
A
#
# COMPACT_ATOMS: atom_id res chain seq x y z
N MET A 1 -12.74 4.86 4.13
CA MET A 1 -12.35 5.03 2.71
C MET A 1 -12.57 3.71 1.98
N ALA A 2 -13.74 3.49 1.39
CA ALA A 2 -14.04 2.22 0.70
C ALA A 2 -13.41 2.16 -0.71
N LEU A 3 -13.41 3.28 -1.44
CA LEU A 3 -12.98 3.32 -2.84
C LEU A 3 -11.47 3.08 -3.04
N ALA A 4 -10.62 3.63 -2.16
CA ALA A 4 -9.17 3.42 -2.24
C ALA A 4 -8.78 1.95 -1.99
N ASN A 5 -9.48 1.26 -1.09
CA ASN A 5 -9.23 -0.16 -0.83
C ASN A 5 -9.66 -1.02 -2.03
N ILE A 6 -10.84 -0.77 -2.57
CA ILE A 6 -11.34 -1.49 -3.77
C ILE A 6 -10.39 -1.30 -4.96
N LEU A 7 -9.90 -0.08 -5.19
CA LEU A 7 -8.91 0.19 -6.24
C LEU A 7 -7.55 -0.45 -5.94
N SER A 8 -7.16 -0.59 -4.67
CA SER A 8 -5.92 -1.29 -4.32
C SER A 8 -5.98 -2.78 -4.65
N GLU A 9 -7.15 -3.41 -4.57
CA GLU A 9 -7.38 -4.80 -4.95
C GLU A 9 -7.45 -5.01 -6.48
N MET A 10 -7.48 -3.92 -7.27
CA MET A 10 -7.53 -3.94 -8.74
C MET A 10 -6.39 -3.09 -9.35
N PRO A 11 -5.15 -3.62 -9.37
CA PRO A 11 -3.97 -2.87 -9.79
C PRO A 11 -4.02 -2.39 -11.25
N ASP A 12 -4.65 -3.15 -12.16
CA ASP A 12 -4.78 -2.77 -13.57
C ASP A 12 -5.67 -1.52 -13.74
N LEU A 13 -6.80 -1.48 -13.03
CA LEU A 13 -7.72 -0.34 -13.05
C LEU A 13 -7.08 0.88 -12.39
N LEU A 14 -6.33 0.66 -11.31
CA LEU A 14 -5.56 1.69 -10.64
C LEU A 14 -4.50 2.31 -11.56
N ALA A 15 -3.73 1.47 -12.27
CA ALA A 15 -2.72 1.94 -13.22
C ALA A 15 -3.35 2.80 -14.33
N ARG A 16 -4.43 2.33 -14.92
CA ARG A 16 -5.17 3.08 -15.95
C ARG A 16 -5.70 4.41 -15.43
N THR A 17 -6.27 4.43 -14.23
CA THR A 17 -6.79 5.67 -13.62
C THR A 17 -5.67 6.70 -13.42
N LEU A 18 -4.47 6.26 -13.05
CA LEU A 18 -3.30 7.15 -12.88
C LEU A 18 -2.77 7.68 -14.22
N GLU A 19 -2.87 6.88 -15.29
CA GLU A 19 -2.45 7.26 -16.64
C GLU A 19 -3.46 8.19 -17.33
N GLU A 20 -4.75 7.96 -17.12
CA GLU A 20 -5.84 8.72 -17.74
C GLU A 20 -6.00 10.09 -17.03
N HIS A 21 -5.92 10.12 -15.69
CA HIS A 21 -6.01 11.37 -14.94
C HIS A 21 -4.66 12.10 -14.87
N THR A 22 -4.34 12.87 -15.91
CA THR A 22 -3.14 13.71 -16.01
C THR A 22 -3.46 15.21 -15.96
N PRO A 23 -2.50 16.05 -15.51
CA PRO A 23 -2.67 17.50 -15.51
C PRO A 23 -2.64 18.04 -16.95
N ASP A 24 -3.49 19.02 -17.21
CA ASP A 24 -3.43 19.86 -18.41
C ASP A 24 -2.50 21.05 -18.21
N SER A 25 -2.14 21.73 -19.30
CA SER A 25 -1.27 22.93 -19.27
C SER A 25 -1.85 24.08 -18.44
N GLU A 26 -3.15 24.06 -18.18
CA GLU A 26 -3.87 25.06 -17.38
C GLU A 26 -4.05 24.66 -15.91
N GLY A 27 -3.52 23.52 -15.46
CA GLY A 27 -3.65 23.07 -14.07
C GLY A 27 -4.99 22.39 -13.75
N PHE A 28 -5.66 21.84 -14.77
CA PHE A 28 -6.89 21.06 -14.62
C PHE A 28 -6.67 19.59 -15.00
N CYS A 29 -7.52 18.68 -14.53
CA CYS A 29 -7.46 17.28 -14.95
C CYS A 29 -8.10 17.11 -16.34
N ARG A 30 -7.35 16.51 -17.28
CA ARG A 30 -7.81 16.29 -18.66
C ARG A 30 -9.02 15.36 -18.75
N GLU A 31 -8.99 14.25 -18.00
CA GLU A 31 -10.06 13.25 -18.00
C GLU A 31 -11.34 13.73 -17.31
N CYS A 32 -11.24 14.71 -16.40
CA CYS A 32 -12.42 15.26 -15.73
C CYS A 32 -13.13 16.32 -16.56
N ARG A 33 -12.69 16.59 -17.79
CA ARG A 33 -13.35 17.54 -18.69
C ARG A 33 -14.66 16.93 -19.18
N ASP A 34 -15.78 17.48 -18.74
CA ASP A 34 -17.10 17.06 -19.20
C ASP A 34 -17.48 17.68 -20.57
N ALA A 35 -18.63 17.26 -21.12
CA ALA A 35 -19.14 17.75 -22.40
C ALA A 35 -19.47 19.27 -22.41
N THR A 36 -19.54 19.89 -21.23
CA THR A 36 -19.75 21.34 -21.07
C THR A 36 -18.42 22.12 -20.99
N GLY A 37 -17.28 21.41 -20.98
CA GLY A 37 -15.95 21.98 -20.92
C GLY A 37 -15.46 22.26 -19.49
N VAL A 38 -16.24 21.89 -18.47
CA VAL A 38 -15.85 22.06 -17.07
C VAL A 38 -14.86 20.95 -16.72
N SER A 39 -13.69 21.32 -16.20
CA SER A 39 -12.67 20.39 -15.74
C SER A 39 -12.45 20.56 -14.24
N ALA A 40 -12.22 19.46 -13.53
CA ALA A 40 -11.79 19.52 -12.14
C ALA A 40 -10.39 20.14 -12.03
N THR A 41 -10.18 20.99 -11.03
CA THR A 41 -8.84 21.51 -10.70
C THR A 41 -7.91 20.36 -10.36
N TRP A 42 -6.64 20.47 -10.79
CA TRP A 42 -5.62 19.50 -10.45
C TRP A 42 -5.04 19.79 -9.05
N PRO A 43 -4.82 18.77 -8.19
CA PRO A 43 -5.19 17.36 -8.37
C PRO A 43 -6.69 17.13 -8.20
N CYS A 44 -7.28 16.30 -9.06
CA CYS A 44 -8.69 15.93 -8.92
C CYS A 44 -8.89 14.85 -7.86
N VAL A 45 -10.10 14.76 -7.30
CA VAL A 45 -10.44 13.78 -6.24
C VAL A 45 -10.11 12.34 -6.65
N THR A 46 -10.38 11.98 -7.91
CA THR A 46 -10.06 10.65 -8.45
C THR A 46 -8.55 10.37 -8.44
N ARG A 47 -7.73 11.37 -8.78
CA ARG A 47 -6.27 11.24 -8.74
C ARG A 47 -5.76 11.04 -7.32
N GLU A 48 -6.30 11.78 -6.34
CA GLU A 48 -5.92 11.64 -4.93
C GLU A 48 -6.27 10.25 -4.38
N VAL A 49 -7.45 9.72 -4.74
CA VAL A 49 -7.86 8.36 -4.35
C VAL A 49 -6.95 7.31 -4.97
N ALA A 50 -6.58 7.47 -6.25
CA ALA A 50 -5.64 6.58 -6.92
C ALA A 50 -4.24 6.62 -6.29
N GLU A 51 -3.72 7.79 -5.92
CA GLU A 51 -2.44 7.86 -5.18
C GLU A 51 -2.51 7.16 -3.83
N ARG A 52 -3.64 7.31 -3.13
CA ARG A 52 -3.87 6.61 -1.87
C ARG A 52 -3.87 5.10 -2.07
N ALA A 53 -4.58 4.58 -3.07
CA ALA A 53 -4.59 3.15 -3.41
C ALA A 53 -3.20 2.63 -3.80
N ARG A 54 -2.41 3.41 -4.54
CA ARG A 54 -1.01 3.08 -4.86
C ARG A 54 -0.14 2.98 -3.61
N SER A 55 -0.33 3.88 -2.64
CA SER A 55 0.40 3.82 -1.37
C SER A 55 0.06 2.56 -0.56
N LEU A 56 -1.19 2.11 -0.60
CA LEU A 56 -1.62 0.86 0.04
C LEU A 56 -0.95 -0.37 -0.62
N ASN A 57 -0.92 -0.42 -1.95
CA ASN A 57 -0.24 -1.48 -2.70
C ASN A 57 1.28 -1.50 -2.47
N GLY A 58 1.92 -0.32 -2.43
CA GLY A 58 3.36 -0.19 -2.16
C GLY A 58 3.77 -0.61 -0.74
N THR A 59 2.82 -0.57 0.22
CA THR A 59 3.04 -0.97 1.61
C THR A 59 2.76 -2.47 1.83
N GLY A 60 2.10 -3.15 0.90
CA GLY A 60 1.69 -4.56 1.00
C GLY A 60 2.73 -5.60 0.53
N ALA A 61 3.87 -5.19 -0.04
CA ALA A 61 4.92 -6.12 -0.48
C ALA A 61 5.98 -6.41 0.59
N GLY A 62 5.85 -5.88 1.82
CA GLY A 62 6.95 -5.91 2.79
C GLY A 62 6.60 -5.92 4.27
N SER A 63 5.38 -6.26 4.71
CA SER A 63 5.09 -6.32 6.16
C SER A 63 4.17 -7.43 6.66
N ASP A 64 3.64 -8.31 5.80
CA ASP A 64 2.89 -9.51 6.23
C ASP A 64 3.71 -10.81 6.17
N THR A 65 5.04 -10.71 6.07
CA THR A 65 5.91 -11.81 6.51
C THR A 65 6.25 -11.63 7.99
N ASP A 66 5.20 -11.48 8.83
CA ASP A 66 5.36 -11.67 10.27
C ASP A 66 5.67 -13.14 10.51
N THR A 67 6.97 -13.33 10.66
CA THR A 67 7.74 -14.54 10.70
C THR A 67 7.22 -15.56 11.74
N VAL A 68 6.38 -16.52 11.31
CA VAL A 68 6.19 -17.77 12.09
C VAL A 68 7.52 -18.53 12.26
N ALA A 69 8.49 -18.30 11.35
CA ALA A 69 9.84 -18.85 11.45
C ALA A 69 10.78 -18.11 12.45
N ALA A 70 10.50 -16.87 12.89
CA ALA A 70 11.31 -16.18 13.90
C ALA A 70 10.92 -16.61 15.31
N ARG A 71 9.65 -16.94 15.53
CA ARG A 71 9.13 -17.27 16.85
C ARG A 71 9.71 -18.58 17.42
N ARG A 72 10.20 -19.50 16.57
CA ARG A 72 10.85 -20.74 17.05
C ARG A 72 12.31 -20.54 17.49
N ARG A 73 13.06 -19.62 16.86
CA ARG A 73 14.49 -19.40 17.22
C ARG A 73 14.69 -18.77 18.60
N ALA A 74 13.70 -18.05 19.13
CA ALA A 74 13.79 -17.44 20.45
C ALA A 74 13.62 -18.45 21.60
N ARG A 75 13.08 -19.65 21.36
CA ARG A 75 12.82 -20.64 22.43
C ARG A 75 14.01 -21.58 22.68
N ASP A 76 14.79 -21.88 21.65
CA ASP A 76 15.88 -22.87 21.76
C ASP A 76 17.13 -22.35 22.50
N LEU A 77 17.33 -21.02 22.58
CA LEU A 77 18.47 -20.43 23.29
C LEU A 77 18.27 -20.34 24.81
N ASN A 78 17.04 -20.50 25.31
CA ASN A 78 16.73 -20.37 26.75
C ASN A 78 16.68 -21.72 27.49
N GLY A 79 17.00 -22.83 26.82
CA GLY A 79 17.01 -24.18 27.40
C GLY A 79 18.38 -24.70 27.87
N ALA A 80 19.48 -24.00 27.56
CA ALA A 80 20.84 -24.48 27.79
C ALA A 80 21.45 -24.01 29.13
N GLY A 81 20.62 -23.74 30.14
CA GLY A 81 21.01 -22.88 31.26
C GLY A 81 20.86 -23.41 32.69
N THR A 82 20.55 -24.68 32.96
CA THR A 82 20.51 -25.15 34.36
C THR A 82 20.76 -26.66 34.47
N GLY A 83 21.92 -27.06 34.98
CA GLY A 83 22.12 -28.44 35.44
C GLY A 83 23.55 -28.97 35.42
N ARG A 84 24.47 -28.37 36.18
CA ARG A 84 25.69 -29.08 36.60
C ARG A 84 25.99 -28.74 38.06
N HIS A 85 25.36 -29.48 38.96
CA HIS A 85 25.74 -29.56 40.36
C HIS A 85 26.94 -30.51 40.46
N THR A 86 28.03 -30.00 41.01
CA THR A 86 29.31 -30.70 41.22
C THR A 86 29.16 -31.75 42.31
N SER A 87 29.67 -32.95 42.05
CA SER A 87 29.71 -34.09 42.97
C SER A 87 30.55 -33.82 44.22
N ALA A 88 30.14 -34.44 45.33
CA ALA A 88 30.90 -34.63 46.57
C ALA A 88 31.97 -35.72 46.43
#